data_AF-A0A229S4B8-F1
#
_entry.id   AF-A0A229S4B8-F1
#
_cell.length_a   1.000
_cell.length_b   1.000
_cell.length_c   1.000
_cell.angle_alpha   90.00
_cell.angle_beta   90.00
_cell.angle_gamma   90.00
#
_symmetry.space_group_name_H-M   'P 1'
#
loop_
_entity.id
_entity.type
_entity.pdbx_description
1 polymer ?
#
loop_
_entity_poly.entity_id
_entity_poly.type
_entity_poly.pdbx_seq_one_letter_code
_entity_poly.pdbx_strand_id
1 'polypeptide(L)'
;MAQLAGSAAPMGGSNDDLLAQLNAEPEPDPLADVEYTGDVPEDSRRELTALQQGFRDRAKREAERFRLATDSEYWLAICFKSREDKEKFLRNAKLLHVGDKYMDGYAVARLLGVPMDDE
;
A
#
# COMPACT_ATOMS: atom_id res chain seq x y z
N MET A 1 13.05 6.13 36.90
CA MET A 1 13.25 5.48 35.59
C MET A 1 11.95 4.75 35.25
N ALA A 2 10.99 5.45 34.64
CA ALA A 2 9.72 4.85 34.24
C ALA A 2 9.94 4.07 32.93
N GLN A 3 9.82 2.74 32.99
CA GLN A 3 9.82 1.88 31.81
C GLN A 3 8.50 2.07 31.06
N LEU A 4 8.57 2.60 29.83
CA LEU A 4 7.44 2.51 28.89
C LEU A 4 7.31 1.05 28.45
N ALA A 5 6.20 0.42 28.82
CA ALA A 5 5.80 -0.87 28.32
C ALA A 5 5.41 -0.73 26.84
N GLY A 6 6.23 -1.29 25.94
CA GLY A 6 5.85 -1.48 24.54
C GLY A 6 4.66 -2.44 24.46
N SER A 7 3.56 -1.96 23.91
CA SER A 7 2.38 -2.76 23.62
C SER A 7 2.73 -3.87 22.62
N ALA A 8 2.58 -5.12 23.05
CA ALA A 8 2.76 -6.29 22.21
C ALA A 8 1.74 -6.30 21.06
N ALA A 9 2.23 -6.29 19.83
CA ALA A 9 1.44 -6.66 18.65
C ALA A 9 1.35 -8.20 18.56
N PRO A 10 0.27 -8.77 18.00
CA PRO A 10 0.07 -10.22 17.95
C PRO A 10 1.16 -10.88 17.08
N MET A 11 1.87 -11.83 17.67
CA MET A 11 2.98 -12.58 17.05
C MET A 11 2.43 -13.58 16.02
N GLY A 12 2.34 -13.15 14.77
CA GLY A 12 1.98 -13.99 13.61
C GLY A 12 2.78 -13.69 12.35
N GLY A 13 3.98 -13.09 12.48
CA GLY A 13 4.89 -12.82 11.36
C GLY A 13 5.91 -13.94 11.18
N SER A 14 6.23 -14.26 9.93
CA SER A 14 7.33 -15.19 9.60
C SER A 14 8.68 -14.59 9.98
N ASN A 15 9.74 -15.41 10.07
CA ASN A 15 11.10 -14.90 10.29
C ASN A 15 11.54 -13.93 9.18
N ASP A 16 10.99 -14.07 7.97
CA ASP A 16 11.26 -13.18 6.85
C ASP A 16 10.62 -11.80 7.06
N ASP A 17 9.42 -11.73 7.66
CA ASP A 17 8.76 -10.46 8.01
C ASP A 17 9.54 -9.69 9.08
N LEU A 18 10.08 -10.42 10.05
CA LEU A 18 10.96 -9.85 11.09
C LEU A 18 12.24 -9.30 10.47
N LEU A 19 12.88 -10.05 9.57
CA LEU A 19 14.08 -9.59 8.86
C LEU A 19 13.79 -8.37 7.97
N ALA A 20 12.63 -8.31 7.33
CA ALA A 20 12.22 -7.15 6.54
C ALA A 20 12.04 -5.90 7.41
N GLN A 21 11.44 -6.03 8.59
CA GLN A 21 11.28 -4.91 9.53
C GLN A 21 12.62 -4.39 10.07
N LEU A 22 13.54 -5.30 10.38
CA LEU A 22 14.86 -4.92 10.89
C LEU A 22 15.74 -4.23 9.84
N ASN A 23 15.51 -4.52 8.56
CA ASN A 23 16.23 -3.93 7.44
C ASN A 23 15.49 -2.75 6.77
N ALA A 24 14.33 -2.35 7.30
CA ALA A 24 13.59 -1.20 6.77
C ALA A 24 14.42 0.08 6.91
N GLU A 25 14.41 0.93 5.88
CA GLU A 25 15.07 2.23 5.98
C GLU A 25 14.43 3.05 7.12
N PRO A 26 15.25 3.70 7.95
CA PRO A 26 14.73 4.53 9.03
C PRO A 26 13.91 5.69 8.44
N GLU A 27 12.80 6.01 9.10
CA GLU A 27 12.02 7.18 8.72
C GLU A 27 12.88 8.46 8.83
N PRO A 28 12.64 9.46 7.96
CA PRO A 28 13.34 10.73 8.04
C PRO A 28 13.15 11.37 9.41
N ASP A 29 14.26 11.85 10.00
CA ASP A 29 14.21 12.57 11.28
C ASP A 29 13.46 13.90 11.09
N PRO A 30 12.32 14.11 11.79
CA PRO A 30 11.55 15.34 11.66
C PRO A 30 12.29 16.59 12.18
N LEU A 31 13.39 16.42 12.92
CA LEU A 31 14.16 17.53 13.48
C LEU A 31 15.42 17.87 12.66
N ALA A 32 15.72 17.12 11.59
CA ALA A 32 16.96 17.27 10.83
C ALA A 32 17.20 18.70 10.30
N ASP A 33 16.12 19.41 9.96
CA ASP A 33 16.16 20.75 9.36
C ASP A 33 15.79 21.88 10.35
N VAL A 34 15.70 21.59 11.65
CA VAL A 34 15.40 22.62 12.66
C VAL A 34 16.64 23.45 12.94
N GLU A 35 16.58 24.74 12.60
CA GLU A 35 17.63 25.70 12.97
C GLU A 35 17.46 26.18 14.42
N TYR A 36 18.49 25.96 15.23
CA TYR A 36 18.53 26.37 16.63
C TYR A 36 19.09 27.79 16.79
N THR A 37 18.39 28.59 17.58
CA THR A 37 18.71 29.99 17.87
C THR A 37 19.46 30.16 19.19
N GLY A 38 19.41 29.16 20.06
CA GLY A 38 19.93 29.22 21.43
C GLY A 38 18.94 29.80 22.44
N ASP A 39 17.76 30.24 22.00
CA ASP A 39 16.65 30.63 22.87
C ASP A 39 15.72 29.44 23.10
N VAL A 40 15.68 28.93 24.34
CA VAL A 40 14.97 27.69 24.69
C VAL A 40 13.48 27.73 24.30
N PRO A 41 12.70 28.79 24.60
CA PRO A 41 11.30 28.85 24.20
C PRO A 41 11.09 28.82 22.68
N GLU A 42 11.89 29.58 21.92
CA GLU A 42 11.78 29.62 20.45
C GLU A 42 12.21 28.30 19.81
N ASP A 43 13.31 27.70 20.28
CA ASP A 43 13.80 26.41 19.80
C ASP A 43 12.78 25.29 20.09
N SER A 44 12.20 25.28 21.30
CA SER A 44 11.13 24.34 21.67
C SER A 44 9.89 24.48 20.75
N ARG A 45 9.54 25.72 20.37
CA ARG A 45 8.41 25.97 19.45
C ARG A 45 8.71 25.43 18.06
N ARG A 46 9.94 25.59 17.58
CA ARG A 46 10.40 25.08 16.27
C ARG A 46 10.39 23.56 16.23
N GLU A 47 10.92 22.90 17.26
CA GLU A 47 10.90 21.44 17.41
C GLU A 47 9.47 20.89 17.40
N LEU A 48 8.58 21.47 18.21
CA LEU A 48 7.17 21.01 18.27
C LEU A 48 6.46 21.18 16.93
N THR A 49 6.75 22.25 16.20
CA THR A 49 6.17 22.49 14.87
C THR A 49 6.67 21.43 13.87
N ALA A 50 7.98 21.17 13.86
CA ALA A 50 8.61 20.19 12.98
C ALA A 50 8.14 18.77 13.29
N LEU A 51 8.03 18.39 14.56
CA LEU A 51 7.46 17.11 15.01
C LEU A 51 6.01 16.94 14.56
N GLN A 52 5.17 17.97 14.76
CA GLN A 52 3.77 17.91 14.33
C GLN A 52 3.66 17.71 12.81
N GLN A 53 4.51 18.39 12.04
CA GLN A 53 4.54 18.25 10.59
C GLN A 53 4.99 16.85 10.18
N GLY A 54 6.06 16.31 10.79
CA GLY A 54 6.54 14.95 10.56
C GLY A 54 5.48 13.88 10.80
N PHE A 55 4.69 14.00 11.88
CA PHE A 55 3.57 13.08 12.13
C PHE A 55 2.47 13.15 11.07
N ARG A 56 2.13 14.36 10.61
CA ARG A 56 1.13 14.55 9.56
C ARG A 56 1.59 13.97 8.24
N ASP A 57 2.85 14.18 7.87
CA ASP A 57 3.39 13.66 6.62
C ASP A 57 3.53 12.15 6.65
N ARG A 58 3.90 11.56 7.80
CA ARG A 58 3.86 10.12 7.99
C ARG A 58 2.44 9.56 7.83
N ALA A 59 1.44 10.20 8.46
CA ALA A 59 0.04 9.77 8.32
C ALA A 59 -0.45 9.84 6.87
N LYS A 60 -0.03 10.87 6.11
CA LYS A 60 -0.34 10.97 4.67
C LYS A 60 0.35 9.88 3.86
N ARG A 61 1.64 9.61 4.09
CA ARG A 61 2.38 8.52 3.40
C ARG A 61 1.75 7.16 3.68
N GLU A 62 1.33 6.93 4.93
CA GLU A 62 0.63 5.71 5.31
C GLU A 62 -0.73 5.60 4.63
N ALA A 63 -1.52 6.68 4.62
CA ALA A 63 -2.81 6.71 3.94
C ALA A 63 -2.66 6.49 2.42
N GLU A 64 -1.62 7.05 1.81
CA GLU A 64 -1.31 6.85 0.40
C GLU A 64 -0.86 5.41 0.11
N ARG A 65 0.00 4.83 0.96
CA ARG A 65 0.38 3.42 0.86
C ARG A 65 -0.84 2.52 1.00
N PHE A 66 -1.71 2.82 1.97
CA PHE A 66 -2.96 2.09 2.16
C PHE A 66 -3.84 2.18 0.92
N ARG A 67 -4.05 3.38 0.38
CA ARG A 67 -4.79 3.60 -0.87
C ARG A 67 -4.18 2.79 -2.02
N LEU A 68 -2.89 2.94 -2.32
CA LEU A 68 -2.24 2.17 -3.39
C LEU A 68 -2.33 0.63 -3.19
N ALA A 69 -2.34 0.16 -1.95
CA ALA A 69 -2.42 -1.26 -1.63
C ALA A 69 -3.85 -1.84 -1.60
N THR A 70 -4.87 -1.01 -1.37
CA THR A 70 -6.28 -1.45 -1.21
C THR A 70 -7.25 -0.88 -2.23
N ASP A 71 -6.85 0.12 -3.01
CA ASP A 71 -7.69 0.77 -4.00
C ASP A 71 -7.56 0.08 -5.36
N SER A 72 -8.23 -1.06 -5.45
CA SER A 72 -8.54 -1.70 -6.71
C SER A 72 -9.76 -1.00 -7.32
N GLU A 73 -9.61 0.27 -7.76
CA GLU A 73 -10.77 1.13 -8.07
C GLU A 73 -11.83 0.44 -8.94
N TYR A 74 -11.44 -0.40 -9.92
CA TYR A 74 -12.39 -1.22 -10.69
C TYR A 74 -11.79 -2.58 -11.13
N TRP A 75 -12.05 -3.68 -10.40
CA TRP A 75 -11.55 -5.02 -10.73
C TRP A 75 -12.66 -6.09 -10.72
N LEU A 76 -12.57 -7.05 -11.64
CA LEU A 76 -13.43 -8.24 -11.72
C LEU A 76 -12.61 -9.51 -11.47
N ALA A 77 -13.04 -10.35 -10.54
CA ALA A 77 -12.44 -11.66 -10.28
C ALA A 77 -13.45 -12.80 -10.51
N ILE A 78 -13.05 -13.81 -11.29
CA ILE A 78 -13.83 -15.03 -11.52
C ILE A 78 -13.08 -16.20 -10.91
N CYS A 79 -13.71 -16.92 -9.97
CA CYS A 79 -13.13 -18.07 -9.30
C CYS A 79 -13.74 -19.38 -9.82
N PHE A 80 -12.88 -20.36 -10.11
CA PHE A 80 -13.27 -21.70 -10.54
C PHE A 80 -12.86 -22.73 -9.49
N LYS A 81 -13.60 -23.84 -9.41
CA LYS A 81 -13.29 -24.95 -8.49
C LYS A 81 -12.00 -25.69 -8.87
N SER A 82 -11.60 -25.64 -10.14
CA SER A 82 -10.42 -26.32 -10.67
C SER A 82 -9.65 -25.42 -11.63
N ARG A 83 -8.36 -25.70 -11.82
CA ARG A 83 -7.52 -24.98 -12.80
C ARG A 83 -7.98 -25.31 -14.21
N GLU A 84 -8.36 -26.56 -14.45
CA GLU A 84 -8.82 -27.08 -15.72
C GLU A 84 -10.07 -26.32 -16.20
N ASP A 85 -11.02 -26.05 -15.30
CA ASP A 85 -12.22 -25.29 -15.64
C ASP A 85 -11.90 -23.81 -15.93
N LYS A 86 -10.99 -23.21 -15.15
CA LYS A 86 -10.49 -21.84 -15.43
C LYS A 86 -9.90 -21.76 -16.82
N GLU A 87 -9.02 -22.69 -17.18
CA GLU A 87 -8.37 -22.66 -18.49
C GLU A 87 -9.33 -23.02 -19.64
N LYS A 88 -10.29 -23.93 -19.44
CA LYS A 88 -11.36 -24.20 -20.41
C LYS A 88 -12.19 -22.94 -20.66
N PHE A 89 -12.55 -22.21 -19.60
CA PHE A 89 -13.26 -20.94 -19.73
C PHE A 89 -12.45 -19.94 -20.57
N LEU A 90 -11.18 -19.71 -20.24
CA LEU A 90 -10.34 -18.76 -20.98
C LEU A 90 -10.15 -19.16 -22.45
N ARG A 91 -9.99 -20.45 -22.74
CA ARG A 91 -9.92 -20.98 -24.12
C ARG A 91 -11.22 -20.74 -24.89
N ASN A 92 -12.35 -21.15 -24.31
CA ASN A 92 -13.64 -21.11 -24.99
C ASN A 92 -14.15 -19.68 -25.16
N ALA A 93 -13.87 -18.79 -24.20
CA ALA A 93 -14.15 -17.37 -24.27
C ALA A 93 -13.14 -16.59 -25.14
N LYS A 94 -12.13 -17.28 -25.69
CA LYS A 94 -11.05 -16.68 -26.49
C LYS A 94 -10.25 -15.60 -25.74
N LEU A 95 -10.14 -15.66 -24.42
CA LEU A 95 -9.48 -14.63 -23.59
C LEU A 95 -8.00 -14.93 -23.30
N LEU A 96 -7.52 -16.14 -23.57
CA LEU A 96 -6.13 -16.55 -23.28
C LEU A 96 -5.04 -15.61 -23.83
N HIS A 97 -5.31 -14.94 -24.94
CA HIS A 97 -4.34 -14.03 -25.57
C HIS A 97 -4.31 -12.64 -24.91
N VAL A 98 -5.33 -12.29 -24.12
CA VAL A 98 -5.36 -11.06 -23.31
C VAL A 98 -4.62 -11.29 -21.99
N GLY A 99 -4.83 -12.45 -21.37
CA GLY A 99 -4.15 -12.85 -20.14
C GLY A 99 -4.82 -14.04 -19.44
N ASP A 100 -4.26 -14.42 -18.29
CA ASP A 100 -4.74 -15.56 -17.48
C ASP A 100 -5.31 -15.16 -16.10
N LYS A 101 -4.82 -14.06 -15.51
CA LYS A 101 -5.23 -13.59 -14.17
C LYS A 101 -5.55 -12.10 -14.15
N TYR A 102 -4.69 -11.29 -14.74
CA TYR A 102 -4.85 -9.84 -14.86
C TYR A 102 -4.95 -9.49 -16.34
N MET A 103 -6.03 -8.83 -16.70
CA MET A 103 -6.40 -8.54 -18.08
C MET A 103 -6.95 -7.12 -18.15
N ASP A 104 -6.74 -6.46 -19.28
CA ASP A 104 -7.46 -5.23 -19.62
C ASP A 104 -8.96 -5.55 -19.80
N GLY A 105 -9.81 -4.95 -18.96
CA GLY A 105 -11.26 -5.15 -18.97
C GLY A 105 -11.92 -4.72 -20.29
N TYR A 106 -11.42 -3.67 -20.95
CA TYR A 106 -11.95 -3.21 -22.23
C TYR A 106 -11.55 -4.15 -23.37
N ALA A 107 -10.36 -4.74 -23.31
CA ALA A 107 -9.96 -5.79 -24.26
C ALA A 107 -10.84 -7.04 -24.11
N VAL A 108 -11.13 -7.45 -22.88
CA VAL A 108 -12.07 -8.55 -22.59
C VAL A 108 -13.47 -8.23 -23.13
N ALA A 109 -13.99 -7.02 -22.87
CA ALA A 109 -15.31 -6.60 -23.35
C ALA A 109 -15.44 -6.68 -24.87
N ARG A 110 -14.44 -6.21 -25.63
CA ARG A 110 -14.40 -6.31 -27.10
C ARG A 110 -14.46 -7.75 -27.59
N LEU A 111 -13.77 -8.68 -26.93
CA LEU A 111 -13.76 -10.10 -27.32
C LEU A 111 -15.06 -10.82 -27.00
N LEU A 112 -15.70 -10.44 -25.88
CA LEU A 112 -16.98 -11.00 -25.47
C LEU A 112 -18.19 -10.36 -26.18
N GLY A 113 -17.97 -9.28 -26.94
CA GLY A 113 -19.04 -8.54 -27.61
C GLY A 113 -19.91 -7.73 -26.65
N VAL A 114 -19.35 -7.30 -25.52
CA VAL A 114 -20.04 -6.47 -24.52
C VAL A 114 -19.85 -5.00 -24.91
N PRO A 115 -20.94 -4.24 -25.14
CA PRO A 115 -20.82 -2.81 -25.44
C PRO A 115 -20.29 -2.05 -24.22
N MET A 116 -19.33 -1.16 -24.45
CA MET A 116 -18.79 -0.24 -23.46
C MET A 116 -19.02 1.18 -23.97
N ASP A 117 -19.26 2.13 -23.06
CA ASP A 117 -19.27 3.55 -23.42
C ASP A 117 -17.84 3.98 -23.82
N ASP A 118 -17.74 4.88 -24.79
CA ASP A 118 -16.45 5.50 -25.13
C ASP A 118 -16.04 6.44 -23.97
N GLU A 119 -14.76 6.38 -23.58
CA GLU A 119 -14.17 7.23 -22.53
C GLU A 119 -14.06 8.70 -22.95
#